data_AF-A0A7S0MLE7-F1
#
_entry.id   AF-A0A7S0MLE7-F1
#
_cell.length_a   1.000
_cell.length_b   1.000
_cell.length_c   1.000
_cell.angle_alpha   90.00
_cell.angle_beta   90.00
_cell.angle_gamma   90.00
#
_symmetry.space_group_name_H-M   'P 1'
#
loop_
_entity.id
_entity.type
_entity.pdbx_description
1 polymer ?
#
loop_
_entity_poly.entity_id
_entity_poly.type
_entity_poly.pdbx_seq_one_letter_code
_entity_poly.pdbx_strand_id
1 'polypeptide(L)'
;PDDRSLPLKQANKQTQNMTTAAGEPICAVGIDFGTAKTGYAFAFKHNKSEIHIKMPGGQEAGKTNTALLLNQHGNFVAFGSQALDAYFEDNNDETDLLFERFKMGLDCSEGNVKTDATALNGESLPLVTVITKTLEYVKAEALQEINRSQLIPLKLDDIQWVVTVPAIWSDIAKGIMRRAACKAGLIREESSSRLELVLEPE
;
A
#
# COMPACT_ATOMS: atom_id res chain seq x y z
N PRO A 1 -47.71 -16.34 -51.61
CA PRO A 1 -46.26 -16.49 -51.84
C PRO A 1 -45.74 -15.23 -52.51
N ASP A 2 -45.36 -14.22 -51.72
CA ASP A 2 -44.17 -13.46 -52.07
C ASP A 2 -43.65 -12.68 -50.87
N ASP A 3 -42.33 -12.70 -50.83
CA ASP A 3 -41.42 -12.53 -49.72
C ASP A 3 -41.28 -11.06 -49.29
N ARG A 4 -41.43 -10.82 -47.97
CA ARG A 4 -41.09 -9.53 -47.34
C ARG A 4 -39.63 -9.61 -46.89
N SER A 5 -38.71 -9.10 -47.71
CA SER A 5 -37.33 -8.89 -47.30
C SER A 5 -37.01 -7.40 -47.15
N LEU A 6 -37.07 -6.92 -45.90
CA LEU A 6 -36.42 -5.66 -45.48
C LEU A 6 -34.99 -6.00 -45.00
N PRO A 7 -33.95 -5.29 -45.44
CA PRO A 7 -32.59 -5.55 -44.96
C PRO A 7 -32.39 -5.03 -43.53
N LEU A 8 -32.01 -5.95 -42.64
CA LEU A 8 -31.49 -5.70 -41.29
C LEU A 8 -30.21 -4.86 -41.38
N LYS A 9 -30.29 -3.59 -40.97
CA LYS A 9 -29.10 -2.80 -40.62
C LYS A 9 -28.49 -3.40 -39.35
N GLN A 10 -27.35 -4.05 -39.49
CA GLN A 10 -26.49 -4.45 -38.38
C GLN A 10 -25.98 -3.18 -37.68
N ALA A 11 -26.56 -2.87 -36.52
CA ALA A 11 -26.00 -1.91 -35.59
C ALA A 11 -24.85 -2.60 -34.84
N ASN A 12 -23.62 -2.41 -35.31
CA ASN A 12 -22.42 -2.75 -34.57
C ASN A 12 -22.36 -1.85 -33.32
N LYS A 13 -22.79 -2.40 -32.18
CA LYS A 13 -22.49 -1.83 -30.86
C LYS A 13 -20.99 -1.97 -30.63
N GLN A 14 -20.24 -0.92 -30.95
CA GLN A 14 -18.96 -0.69 -30.29
C GLN A 14 -19.27 -0.40 -28.83
N THR A 15 -19.18 -1.43 -27.98
CA THR A 15 -19.12 -1.25 -26.53
C THR A 15 -17.76 -0.65 -26.22
N GLN A 16 -17.66 0.68 -26.35
CA GLN A 16 -16.57 1.41 -25.72
C GLN A 16 -16.75 1.24 -24.22
N ASN A 17 -15.81 0.54 -23.59
CA ASN A 17 -15.61 0.62 -22.14
C ASN A 17 -15.29 2.07 -21.81
N MET A 18 -16.32 2.84 -21.46
CA MET A 18 -16.14 4.12 -20.77
C MET A 18 -15.62 3.80 -19.38
N THR A 19 -14.30 3.72 -19.24
CA THR A 19 -13.64 3.95 -17.97
C THR A 19 -13.98 5.39 -17.61
N THR A 20 -14.94 5.60 -16.72
CA THR A 20 -15.21 6.93 -16.17
C THR A 20 -13.91 7.42 -15.55
N ALA A 21 -13.30 8.44 -16.15
CA ALA A 21 -12.10 9.05 -15.63
C ALA A 21 -12.40 9.51 -14.19
N ALA A 22 -11.74 8.90 -13.22
CA ALA A 22 -11.80 9.36 -11.83
C ALA A 22 -11.36 10.83 -11.82
N GLY A 23 -12.23 11.73 -11.34
CA GLY A 23 -11.95 13.17 -11.27
C GLY A 23 -10.67 13.47 -10.50
N GLU A 24 -9.95 14.52 -10.84
CA GLU A 24 -8.60 14.81 -10.35
C GLU A 24 -8.41 14.63 -8.82
N PRO A 25 -7.29 14.05 -8.35
CA PRO A 25 -7.04 13.91 -6.91
C PRO A 25 -7.05 15.26 -6.20
N ILE A 26 -7.65 15.29 -5.02
CA ILE A 26 -7.72 16.47 -4.15
C ILE A 26 -6.76 16.38 -2.95
N CYS A 27 -6.19 15.20 -2.71
CA CYS A 27 -5.17 14.95 -1.71
C CYS A 27 -4.07 14.07 -2.30
N ALA A 28 -2.82 14.33 -1.92
CA ALA A 28 -1.69 13.44 -2.20
C ALA A 28 -1.20 12.84 -0.89
N VAL A 29 -0.92 11.54 -0.88
CA VAL A 29 -0.35 10.80 0.26
C VAL A 29 0.95 10.15 -0.17
N GLY A 30 2.06 10.59 0.41
CA GLY A 30 3.37 9.98 0.26
C GLY A 30 3.64 8.98 1.39
N ILE A 31 4.03 7.77 1.04
CA ILE A 31 4.45 6.74 1.98
C ILE A 31 5.95 6.50 1.76
N ASP A 32 6.72 6.76 2.81
CA ASP A 32 8.10 6.29 2.91
C ASP A 32 8.09 4.94 3.60
N PHE A 33 8.15 3.89 2.79
CA PHE A 33 8.22 2.52 3.27
C PHE A 33 9.69 2.10 3.34
N GLY A 34 10.42 2.52 4.37
CA GLY A 34 11.85 2.19 4.53
C GLY A 34 12.09 0.77 5.02
N THR A 35 13.36 0.33 5.00
CA THR A 35 13.73 -1.01 5.52
C THR A 35 13.58 -1.12 7.02
N ALA A 36 13.99 -0.08 7.74
CA ALA A 36 13.96 -0.04 9.20
C ALA A 36 12.78 0.78 9.73
N LYS A 37 12.32 1.75 8.93
CA LYS A 37 11.48 2.83 9.38
C LYS A 37 10.42 3.20 8.32
N THR A 38 9.17 3.33 8.73
CA THR A 38 8.04 3.73 7.88
C THR A 38 7.45 5.05 8.37
N GLY A 39 7.08 5.92 7.43
CA GLY A 39 6.35 7.15 7.68
C GLY A 39 5.42 7.50 6.52
N TYR A 40 4.49 8.44 6.75
CA TYR A 40 3.68 8.98 5.67
C TYR A 40 3.52 10.49 5.80
N ALA A 41 3.23 11.14 4.69
CA ALA A 41 2.87 12.55 4.66
C ALA A 41 1.68 12.75 3.73
N PHE A 42 0.88 13.78 3.99
CA PHE A 42 -0.18 14.16 3.09
C PHE A 42 -0.30 15.67 2.94
N ALA A 43 -0.82 16.09 1.79
CA ALA A 43 -1.11 17.48 1.49
C ALA A 43 -2.38 17.58 0.64
N PHE A 44 -3.17 18.63 0.87
CA PHE A 44 -4.36 18.89 0.08
C PHE A 44 -4.05 19.82 -1.09
N LYS A 45 -4.69 19.58 -2.23
CA LYS A 45 -4.49 20.37 -3.45
C LYS A 45 -4.82 21.86 -3.24
N HIS A 46 -5.80 22.16 -2.39
CA HIS A 46 -6.22 23.53 -2.08
C HIS A 46 -5.28 24.26 -1.12
N ASN A 47 -4.34 23.55 -0.45
CA ASN A 47 -3.37 24.13 0.46
C ASN A 47 -2.03 23.39 0.38
N LYS A 48 -1.33 23.55 -0.75
CA LYS A 48 -0.08 22.82 -1.03
C LYS A 48 1.09 23.17 -0.11
N SER A 49 1.03 24.31 0.58
CA SER A 49 2.05 24.75 1.54
C SER A 49 2.00 23.99 2.86
N GLU A 50 0.88 23.33 3.16
CA GLU A 50 0.70 22.59 4.41
C GLU A 50 0.92 21.10 4.17
N ILE A 51 2.09 20.62 4.59
CA ILE A 51 2.46 19.21 4.51
C ILE A 51 2.35 18.64 5.93
N HIS A 52 1.46 17.66 6.09
CA HIS A 52 1.29 16.96 7.36
C HIS A 52 2.13 15.68 7.33
N ILE A 53 3.22 15.65 8.10
CA ILE A 53 4.07 14.47 8.27
C ILE A 53 3.59 13.71 9.51
N LYS A 54 3.41 12.40 9.36
CA LYS A 54 2.82 11.53 10.37
C LYS A 54 3.54 10.20 10.45
N MET A 55 3.46 9.63 11.63
CA MET A 55 4.07 8.36 11.98
C MET A 55 2.95 7.36 12.25
N PRO A 56 2.85 6.25 11.49
CA PRO A 56 1.85 5.22 11.78
C PRO A 56 1.96 4.77 13.24
N GLY A 57 0.85 4.72 13.99
CA GLY A 57 0.85 4.34 15.40
C GLY A 57 1.21 5.46 16.39
N GLY A 58 1.32 6.72 15.94
CA GLY A 58 1.25 7.90 16.81
C GLY A 58 2.50 8.24 17.64
N GLN A 59 3.70 7.83 17.22
CA GLN A 59 4.94 8.09 17.97
C GLN A 59 5.40 9.56 17.87
N GLU A 60 5.73 10.17 19.02
CA GLU A 60 6.32 11.51 19.10
C GLU A 60 7.85 11.43 18.93
N ALA A 61 8.35 12.02 17.83
CA ALA A 61 9.75 12.08 17.39
C ALA A 61 10.29 10.83 16.64
N GLY A 62 10.43 10.98 15.31
CA GLY A 62 11.10 10.01 14.44
C GLY A 62 10.15 9.09 13.68
N LYS A 63 10.68 8.34 12.70
CA LYS A 63 9.90 7.36 11.91
C LYS A 63 9.53 6.14 12.75
N THR A 64 8.36 5.54 12.50
CA THR A 64 7.89 4.29 13.14
C THR A 64 8.73 3.11 12.66
N ASN A 65 9.06 2.14 13.53
CA ASN A 65 9.73 0.91 13.09
C ASN A 65 8.94 0.19 12.00
N THR A 66 9.63 -0.31 10.97
CA THR A 66 9.04 -1.22 9.99
C THR A 66 9.01 -2.63 10.58
N ALA A 67 8.12 -2.79 11.56
CA ALA A 67 7.89 -4.03 12.30
C ALA A 67 6.40 -4.33 12.25
N LEU A 68 6.04 -5.52 11.78
CA LEU A 68 4.66 -5.98 11.66
C LEU A 68 4.50 -7.21 12.53
N LEU A 69 3.57 -7.16 13.49
CA LEU A 69 3.16 -8.32 14.26
C LEU A 69 1.83 -8.85 13.72
N LEU A 70 1.84 -10.12 13.32
CA LEU A 70 0.64 -10.87 12.97
C LEU A 70 0.46 -12.02 13.95
N ASN A 71 -0.78 -12.48 14.16
CA ASN A 71 -0.98 -13.73 14.88
C ASN A 71 -0.69 -14.95 13.99
N GLN A 72 -0.71 -16.14 14.57
CA GLN A 72 -0.52 -17.42 13.86
C GLN A 72 -1.46 -17.67 12.67
N HIS A 73 -2.57 -16.93 12.58
CA HIS A 73 -3.50 -16.99 11.46
C HIS A 73 -3.26 -15.91 10.39
N GLY A 74 -2.18 -15.13 10.52
CA GLY A 74 -1.83 -14.04 9.62
C GLY A 74 -2.69 -12.78 9.77
N ASN A 75 -3.41 -12.63 10.88
CA ASN A 75 -4.20 -11.43 11.16
C ASN A 75 -3.34 -10.36 11.83
N PHE A 76 -3.61 -9.10 11.50
CA PHE A 76 -2.91 -7.96 12.08
C PHE A 76 -3.09 -7.89 13.60
N VAL A 77 -1.99 -7.75 14.34
CA VAL A 77 -1.98 -7.51 15.78
C VAL A 77 -1.51 -6.09 16.06
N ALA A 78 -0.31 -5.74 15.61
CA ALA A 78 0.30 -4.44 15.86
C ALA A 78 1.35 -4.07 14.79
N PHE A 79 1.75 -2.79 14.80
CA PHE A 79 2.81 -2.26 13.94
C PHE A 79 3.75 -1.35 14.73
N GLY A 80 4.99 -1.20 14.28
CA GLY A 80 5.95 -0.27 14.88
C GLY A 80 6.46 -0.73 16.24
N SER A 81 6.71 0.21 17.16
CA SER A 81 7.17 -0.18 18.50
C SER A 81 6.13 -1.01 19.24
N GLN A 82 4.84 -0.75 19.03
CA GLN A 82 3.77 -1.56 19.63
C GLN A 82 3.85 -3.04 19.22
N ALA A 83 4.34 -3.34 18.00
CA ALA A 83 4.59 -4.71 17.58
C ALA A 83 5.76 -5.35 18.34
N LEU A 84 6.81 -4.58 18.61
CA LEU A 84 7.97 -5.05 19.38
C LEU A 84 7.60 -5.25 20.86
N ASP A 85 6.95 -4.24 21.45
CA ASP A 85 6.51 -4.27 22.84
C ASP A 85 5.56 -5.46 23.06
N ALA A 86 4.56 -5.65 22.20
CA ALA A 86 3.64 -6.78 22.29
C ALA A 86 4.32 -8.15 22.12
N TYR A 87 5.36 -8.24 21.28
CA TYR A 87 6.07 -9.50 21.06
C TYR A 87 7.02 -9.85 22.22
N PHE A 88 7.62 -8.84 22.88
CA PHE A 88 8.65 -9.05 23.90
C PHE A 88 8.17 -8.88 25.35
N GLU A 89 7.12 -8.10 25.62
CA GLU A 89 6.72 -7.72 26.99
C GLU A 89 5.60 -8.54 27.62
N ASP A 90 4.97 -9.47 26.90
CA ASP A 90 3.90 -10.29 27.48
C ASP A 90 4.04 -11.77 27.10
N ASN A 91 3.26 -12.63 27.78
CA ASN A 91 3.03 -14.04 27.43
C ASN A 91 2.44 -14.16 26.02
N ASN A 92 3.23 -13.78 25.01
CA ASN A 92 2.84 -13.91 23.64
C ASN A 92 2.59 -15.39 23.38
N ASP A 93 1.55 -15.69 22.63
CA ASP A 93 1.42 -17.04 22.10
C ASP A 93 2.71 -17.25 21.29
N GLU A 94 3.54 -18.26 21.60
CA GLU A 94 4.86 -18.50 20.96
C GLU A 94 4.75 -18.65 19.42
N THR A 95 3.51 -18.64 18.92
CA THR A 95 3.04 -18.77 17.55
C THR A 95 2.85 -17.43 16.81
N ASP A 96 2.91 -16.28 17.49
CA ASP A 96 2.80 -14.97 16.85
C ASP A 96 4.01 -14.67 15.94
N LEU A 97 3.74 -13.97 14.84
CA LEU A 97 4.65 -13.78 13.71
C LEU A 97 5.12 -12.32 13.64
N LEU A 98 6.28 -12.04 14.24
CA LEU A 98 6.93 -10.73 14.14
C LEU A 98 7.85 -10.67 12.90
N PHE A 99 7.53 -9.76 11.97
CA PHE A 99 8.33 -9.50 10.77
C PHE A 99 9.03 -8.14 10.87
N GLU A 100 10.35 -8.16 10.68
CA GLU A 100 11.18 -6.96 10.58
C GLU A 100 12.04 -7.02 9.32
N ARG A 101 12.45 -5.86 8.80
CA ARG A 101 13.39 -5.71 7.67
C ARG A 101 12.99 -6.48 6.40
N PHE A 102 11.73 -6.91 6.29
CA PHE A 102 11.23 -7.74 5.19
C PHE A 102 11.29 -7.03 3.82
N LYS A 103 11.36 -5.69 3.78
CA LYS A 103 11.66 -4.92 2.55
C LYS A 103 12.96 -5.40 1.88
N MET A 104 13.92 -5.94 2.64
CA MET A 104 15.17 -6.48 2.09
C MET A 104 14.97 -7.71 1.23
N GLY A 105 13.83 -8.41 1.35
CA GLY A 105 13.49 -9.48 0.43
C GLY A 105 13.28 -9.00 -1.01
N LEU A 106 13.01 -7.71 -1.23
CA LEU A 106 12.87 -7.11 -2.57
C LEU A 106 14.21 -6.68 -3.18
N ASP A 107 15.29 -6.64 -2.39
CA ASP A 107 16.61 -6.31 -2.92
C ASP A 107 17.18 -7.49 -3.72
N CYS A 108 17.59 -7.21 -4.96
CA CYS A 108 18.17 -8.17 -5.89
C CYS A 108 19.70 -8.10 -5.95
N SER A 109 20.33 -7.22 -5.16
CA SER A 109 21.78 -7.05 -5.15
C SER A 109 22.53 -8.37 -4.86
N GLU A 110 21.91 -9.28 -4.11
CA GLU A 110 22.44 -10.61 -3.78
C GLU A 110 21.77 -11.77 -4.56
N GLY A 111 20.91 -11.49 -5.54
CA GLY A 111 20.24 -12.52 -6.34
C GLY A 111 18.80 -12.20 -6.75
N ASN A 112 17.92 -13.20 -6.71
CA ASN A 112 16.50 -13.01 -7.03
C ASN A 112 15.73 -12.43 -5.83
N VAL A 113 14.63 -11.71 -6.12
CA VAL A 113 13.65 -11.30 -5.10
C VAL A 113 13.19 -12.52 -4.31
N LYS A 114 13.17 -12.42 -2.98
CA LYS A 114 12.65 -13.46 -2.10
C LYS A 114 11.15 -13.65 -2.29
N THR A 115 10.70 -14.90 -2.24
CA THR A 115 9.28 -15.25 -2.30
C THR A 115 8.59 -14.98 -0.97
N ASP A 116 9.30 -15.21 0.13
CA ASP A 116 8.77 -15.22 1.48
C ASP A 116 9.55 -14.25 2.39
N ALA A 117 8.85 -13.73 3.38
CA ALA A 117 9.43 -13.07 4.54
C ALA A 117 9.41 -14.05 5.71
N THR A 118 10.47 -14.05 6.50
CA THR A 118 10.62 -14.93 7.66
C THR A 118 10.38 -14.12 8.93
N ALA A 119 9.51 -14.62 9.80
CA ALA A 119 9.25 -14.06 11.12
C ALA A 119 10.37 -14.44 12.08
N LEU A 120 10.44 -13.76 13.23
CA LEU A 120 11.50 -13.98 14.21
C LEU A 120 11.49 -15.40 14.81
N ASN A 121 10.33 -16.05 14.89
CA ASN A 121 10.19 -17.44 15.34
C ASN A 121 10.55 -18.49 14.27
N GLY A 122 10.98 -18.06 13.07
CA GLY A 122 11.41 -18.93 11.97
C GLY A 122 10.30 -19.34 11.01
N GLU A 123 9.03 -19.08 11.32
CA GLU A 123 7.93 -19.27 10.37
C GLU A 123 8.00 -18.25 9.23
N SER A 124 7.32 -18.51 8.12
CA SER A 124 7.38 -17.65 6.93
C SER A 124 6.02 -17.45 6.28
N LEU A 125 5.82 -16.26 5.74
CA LEU A 125 4.66 -15.89 4.92
C LEU A 125 5.13 -15.32 3.58
N PRO A 126 4.30 -15.36 2.53
CA PRO A 126 4.64 -14.71 1.27
C PRO A 126 5.02 -13.24 1.48
N LEU A 127 6.15 -12.81 0.94
CA LEU A 127 6.69 -11.45 1.12
C LEU A 127 5.66 -10.39 0.70
N VAL A 128 4.98 -10.62 -0.43
CA VAL A 128 3.92 -9.75 -0.92
C VAL A 128 2.78 -9.59 0.10
N THR A 129 2.45 -10.64 0.87
CA THR A 129 1.41 -10.59 1.91
C THR A 129 1.84 -9.70 3.06
N VAL A 130 3.08 -9.83 3.54
CA VAL A 130 3.62 -9.01 4.64
C VAL A 130 3.68 -7.53 4.25
N ILE A 131 4.10 -7.24 3.02
CA ILE A 131 4.08 -5.87 2.48
C ILE A 131 2.63 -5.37 2.36
N THR A 132 1.71 -6.17 1.83
CA THR A 132 0.29 -5.82 1.73
C THR A 132 -0.29 -5.46 3.09
N LYS A 133 -0.08 -6.29 4.12
CA LYS A 133 -0.58 -6.04 5.49
C LYS A 133 -0.03 -4.74 6.09
N THR A 134 1.23 -4.43 5.80
CA THR A 134 1.84 -3.17 6.21
C THR A 134 1.20 -1.97 5.51
N LEU A 135 1.01 -2.04 4.20
CA LEU A 135 0.37 -0.97 3.43
C LEU A 135 -1.13 -0.80 3.79
N GLU A 136 -1.83 -1.89 4.12
CA GLU A 136 -3.21 -1.85 4.63
C GLU A 136 -3.30 -1.01 5.90
N TYR A 137 -2.39 -1.25 6.86
CA TYR A 137 -2.31 -0.50 8.11
C TYR A 137 -1.99 0.98 7.86
N VAL A 138 -0.92 1.28 7.11
CA VAL A 138 -0.53 2.68 6.82
C VAL A 138 -1.63 3.44 6.08
N LYS A 139 -2.33 2.78 5.14
CA LYS A 139 -3.49 3.37 4.45
C LYS A 139 -4.60 3.71 5.43
N ALA A 140 -4.97 2.78 6.33
CA ALA A 140 -6.03 3.00 7.30
C ALA A 140 -5.71 4.19 8.22
N GLU A 141 -4.47 4.24 8.75
CA GLU A 141 -3.97 5.35 9.57
C GLU A 141 -4.02 6.68 8.81
N ALA A 142 -3.51 6.72 7.58
CA ALA A 142 -3.51 7.94 6.77
C ALA A 142 -4.93 8.43 6.49
N LEU A 143 -5.85 7.54 6.12
CA LEU A 143 -7.24 7.90 5.88
C LEU A 143 -7.94 8.39 7.15
N GLN A 144 -7.67 7.77 8.30
CA GLN A 144 -8.21 8.20 9.59
C GLN A 144 -7.72 9.61 9.93
N GLU A 145 -6.42 9.87 9.77
CA GLU A 145 -5.82 11.18 10.04
C GLU A 145 -6.37 12.26 9.10
N ILE A 146 -6.38 12.00 7.79
CA ILE A 146 -6.89 12.90 6.76
C ILE A 146 -8.34 13.28 7.06
N ASN A 147 -9.16 12.30 7.41
CA ASN A 147 -10.60 12.49 7.60
C ASN A 147 -10.99 13.02 8.98
N ARG A 148 -10.08 13.08 9.97
CA ARG A 148 -10.40 13.55 11.33
C ARG A 148 -11.00 14.96 11.34
N SER A 149 -10.57 15.82 10.43
CA SER A 149 -10.99 17.22 10.34
C SER A 149 -11.86 17.54 9.12
N GLN A 150 -12.32 16.52 8.38
CA GLN A 150 -13.11 16.72 7.16
C GLN A 150 -14.60 16.55 7.43
N LEU A 151 -15.43 17.44 6.88
CA LEU A 151 -16.89 17.32 6.93
C LEU A 151 -17.39 16.14 6.09
N ILE A 152 -16.71 15.87 4.96
CA ILE A 152 -17.02 14.75 4.06
C ILE A 152 -15.75 13.90 3.97
N PRO A 153 -15.79 12.61 4.37
CA PRO A 153 -14.64 11.73 4.26
C PRO A 153 -14.20 11.54 2.81
N LEU A 154 -12.89 11.65 2.58
CA LEU A 154 -12.27 11.36 1.29
C LEU A 154 -12.41 9.88 0.96
N LYS A 155 -12.70 9.60 -0.31
CA LYS A 155 -12.73 8.27 -0.89
C LYS A 155 -11.36 7.93 -1.48
N LEU A 156 -11.18 6.66 -1.82
CA LEU A 156 -9.95 6.19 -2.45
C LEU A 156 -9.58 6.96 -3.72
N ASP A 157 -10.59 7.25 -4.55
CA ASP A 157 -10.42 7.92 -5.84
C ASP A 157 -10.13 9.44 -5.69
N ASP A 158 -10.22 9.99 -4.47
CA ASP A 158 -9.87 11.39 -4.16
C ASP A 158 -8.36 11.55 -3.87
N ILE A 159 -7.63 10.44 -3.75
CA ILE A 159 -6.24 10.40 -3.29
C ILE A 159 -5.31 10.01 -4.43
N GLN A 160 -4.18 10.72 -4.54
CA GLN A 160 -3.00 10.27 -5.25
C GLN A 160 -2.04 9.61 -4.25
N TRP A 161 -1.78 8.32 -4.41
CA TRP A 161 -0.79 7.61 -3.61
C TRP A 161 0.58 7.73 -4.27
N VAL A 162 1.58 7.99 -3.45
CA VAL A 162 2.99 8.00 -3.82
C VAL A 162 3.71 7.08 -2.85
N VAL A 163 4.41 6.07 -3.36
CA VAL A 163 5.22 5.17 -2.52
C VAL A 163 6.67 5.31 -2.95
N THR A 164 7.57 5.61 -2.02
CA THR A 164 9.00 5.69 -2.31
C THR A 164 9.61 4.30 -2.36
N VAL A 165 10.49 4.09 -3.33
CA VAL A 165 11.23 2.84 -3.51
C VAL A 165 12.69 3.14 -3.83
N PRO A 166 13.66 2.30 -3.43
CA PRO A 166 15.06 2.49 -3.77
C PRO A 166 15.29 2.56 -5.29
N ALA A 167 16.15 3.47 -5.75
CA ALA A 167 16.47 3.62 -7.17
C ALA A 167 17.06 2.32 -7.78
N ILE A 168 17.85 1.59 -6.99
CA ILE A 168 18.52 0.35 -7.37
C ILE A 168 17.57 -0.85 -7.57
N TRP A 169 16.28 -0.72 -7.22
CA TRP A 169 15.34 -1.82 -7.36
C TRP A 169 15.09 -2.19 -8.82
N SER A 170 15.06 -3.50 -9.06
CA SER A 170 14.65 -4.08 -10.34
C SER A 170 13.17 -3.80 -10.63
N ASP A 171 12.77 -3.91 -11.90
CA ASP A 171 11.38 -3.76 -12.30
C ASP A 171 10.47 -4.83 -11.66
N ILE A 172 11.02 -6.01 -11.36
CA ILE A 172 10.32 -7.08 -10.63
C ILE A 172 9.97 -6.60 -9.20
N ALA A 173 10.94 -6.03 -8.48
CA ALA A 173 10.73 -5.51 -7.13
C ALA A 173 9.70 -4.38 -7.12
N LYS A 174 9.79 -3.44 -8.07
CA LYS A 174 8.80 -2.36 -8.27
C LYS A 174 7.40 -2.91 -8.59
N GLY A 175 7.32 -3.95 -9.42
CA GLY A 175 6.09 -4.66 -9.74
C GLY A 175 5.45 -5.31 -8.51
N ILE A 176 6.24 -5.96 -7.65
CA ILE A 176 5.75 -6.56 -6.40
C ILE A 176 5.20 -5.48 -5.45
N MET A 177 5.89 -4.34 -5.33
CA MET A 177 5.42 -3.21 -4.53
C MET A 177 4.06 -2.69 -5.03
N ARG A 178 3.92 -2.47 -6.35
CA ARG A 178 2.67 -2.03 -6.96
C ARG A 178 1.54 -3.04 -6.77
N ARG A 179 1.81 -4.33 -6.92
CA ARG A 179 0.85 -5.40 -6.63
C ARG A 179 0.43 -5.40 -5.16
N ALA A 180 1.37 -5.24 -4.24
CA ALA A 180 1.07 -5.20 -2.82
C ALA A 180 0.18 -3.99 -2.48
N ALA A 181 0.45 -2.82 -3.06
CA ALA A 181 -0.37 -1.62 -2.90
C ALA A 181 -1.79 -1.79 -3.48
N CYS A 182 -1.93 -2.46 -4.63
CA CYS A 182 -3.22 -2.80 -5.19
C CYS A 182 -4.00 -3.76 -4.26
N LYS A 183 -3.37 -4.82 -3.77
CA LYS A 183 -4.00 -5.76 -2.81
C LYS A 183 -4.39 -5.09 -1.51
N ALA A 184 -3.57 -4.16 -1.02
CA ALA A 184 -3.84 -3.36 0.15
C ALA A 184 -4.96 -2.33 -0.07
N GLY A 185 -5.47 -2.19 -1.30
CA GLY A 185 -6.54 -1.28 -1.65
C GLY A 185 -6.14 0.19 -1.58
N LEU A 186 -4.88 0.53 -1.88
CA LEU A 186 -4.48 1.90 -2.20
C LEU A 186 -4.96 2.29 -3.60
N ILE A 187 -5.04 1.30 -4.51
CA ILE A 187 -5.59 1.43 -5.86
C ILE A 187 -6.46 0.22 -6.17
N ARG A 188 -7.40 0.40 -7.10
CA ARG A 188 -8.34 -0.66 -7.51
C ARG A 188 -7.72 -1.68 -8.47
N GLU A 189 -6.78 -1.21 -9.28
CA GLU A 189 -6.12 -2.00 -10.33
C GLU A 189 -4.64 -1.63 -10.38
N GLU A 190 -3.75 -2.60 -10.66
CA GLU A 190 -2.30 -2.37 -10.72
C GLU A 190 -1.92 -1.31 -11.77
N SER A 191 -2.69 -1.22 -12.86
CA SER A 191 -2.53 -0.24 -13.96
C SER A 191 -2.96 1.19 -13.58
N SER A 192 -3.55 1.40 -12.40
CA SER A 192 -4.08 2.70 -12.01
C SER A 192 -2.98 3.76 -11.90
N SER A 193 -3.23 4.93 -12.49
CA SER A 193 -2.39 6.12 -12.34
C SER A 193 -2.49 6.77 -10.94
N ARG A 194 -3.41 6.29 -10.08
CA ARG A 194 -3.56 6.76 -8.69
C ARG A 194 -2.46 6.30 -7.75
N LEU A 195 -1.53 5.49 -8.24
CA LEU A 195 -0.30 5.16 -7.55
C LEU A 195 0.88 5.55 -8.43
N GLU A 196 1.79 6.33 -7.86
CA GLU A 196 3.10 6.61 -8.41
C GLU A 196 4.17 5.96 -7.52
N LEU A 197 5.13 5.26 -8.15
CA LEU A 197 6.33 4.80 -7.45
C LEU A 197 7.44 5.79 -7.73
N VAL A 198 7.93 6.46 -6.69
CA VAL A 198 8.98 7.48 -6.80
C VAL A 198 10.29 6.90 -6.29
N LEU A 199 11.38 7.16 -7.02
CA LEU A 199 12.70 6.67 -6.66
C LEU A 199 13.29 7.52 -5.53
N GLU A 200 13.79 6.86 -4.49
CA GLU A 200 14.59 7.49 -3.44
C GLU A 200 15.93 7.96 -4.05
N PRO A 201 16.44 9.15 -3.66
CA PRO A 201 17.76 9.61 -4.08
C PRO A 201 18.86 8.73 -3.47
N GLU A 202 19.98 8.58 -4.19
CA GLU A 202 21.21 7.91 -3.70
C GLU A 202 22.08 8.83 -2.83
#